data_AF-A0A4P9YYN7-F1
#
_entry.id   AF-A0A4P9YYN7-F1
#
_cell.length_a   1.000
_cell.length_b   1.000
_cell.length_c   1.000
_cell.angle_alpha   90.00
_cell.angle_beta   90.00
_cell.angle_gamma   90.00
#
_symmetry.space_group_name_H-M   'P 1'
#
loop_
_entity.id
_entity.type
_entity.pdbx_description
1 polymer ?
#
loop_
_entity_poly.entity_id
_entity_poly.type
_entity_poly.pdbx_seq_one_letter_code
_entity_poly.pdbx_strand_id
1 'polypeptide(L)'
;MSTPTPGTTEVRQGHEVNAEALGNYLQAHIAGFKAPLAVRQFSFGQSNPTFLIKDATQKPPGQLLSSTAHAVEREYRVLDALGQHTAVPVPKVYHLCEDSAIIGTPFYVMEFVDGRIFTDICFPGLSPQDRLACWRSAIETLAKLHRVDYKAIGLASYGRSGGFYTRQIRSLQTVSTAQAAVVDARGVAVRPIERIDDMLAWFALSLQLT
;
A
#
# COMPACT_ATOMS: atom_id res chain seq x y z
N MET A 1 -16.60 -14.64 -23.47
CA MET A 1 -16.14 -14.63 -22.07
C MET A 1 -15.02 -13.61 -21.97
N SER A 2 -15.20 -12.52 -21.24
CA SER A 2 -14.17 -11.49 -21.10
C SER A 2 -12.97 -12.05 -20.34
N THR A 3 -11.78 -11.85 -20.86
CA THR A 3 -10.54 -12.33 -20.25
C THR A 3 -10.38 -11.70 -18.86
N PRO A 4 -10.05 -12.50 -17.82
CA PRO A 4 -9.71 -11.97 -16.50
C PRO A 4 -8.64 -10.88 -16.55
N THR A 5 -8.79 -9.83 -15.74
CA THR A 5 -7.69 -8.88 -15.52
C THR A 5 -6.48 -9.64 -14.96
N PRO A 6 -5.29 -9.56 -15.59
CA PRO A 6 -4.10 -10.26 -15.13
C PRO A 6 -3.80 -10.01 -13.65
N GLY A 7 -3.35 -11.04 -12.93
CA GLY A 7 -3.04 -10.93 -11.50
C GLY A 7 -4.26 -10.92 -10.57
N THR A 8 -5.46 -11.27 -11.07
CA THR A 8 -6.66 -11.42 -10.22
C THR A 8 -7.21 -12.83 -10.24
N THR A 9 -7.72 -13.29 -9.10
CA THR A 9 -8.42 -14.57 -8.90
C THR A 9 -9.87 -14.34 -8.55
N GLU A 10 -10.64 -15.42 -8.48
CA GLU A 10 -11.83 -15.43 -7.64
C GLU A 10 -11.45 -15.08 -6.19
N VAL A 11 -12.45 -14.62 -5.45
CA VAL A 11 -12.23 -14.25 -4.07
C VAL A 11 -11.96 -15.50 -3.24
N ARG A 12 -10.92 -15.44 -2.40
CA ARG A 12 -10.49 -16.54 -1.54
C ARG A 12 -11.49 -16.76 -0.41
N GLN A 13 -11.62 -18.02 0.00
CA GLN A 13 -12.49 -18.41 1.11
C GLN A 13 -12.16 -17.63 2.40
N GLY A 14 -13.18 -17.15 3.10
CA GLY A 14 -13.08 -16.36 4.33
C GLY A 14 -12.90 -14.87 4.09
N HIS A 15 -12.82 -14.43 2.83
CA HIS A 15 -12.78 -13.02 2.44
C HIS A 15 -14.03 -12.70 1.60
N GLU A 16 -15.27 -12.96 2.04
CA GLU A 16 -16.51 -12.73 1.25
C GLU A 16 -17.39 -11.52 1.72
N VAL A 17 -17.93 -10.70 0.79
CA VAL A 17 -18.71 -9.44 1.04
C VAL A 17 -20.02 -9.55 0.33
N ASN A 18 -21.04 -8.93 0.90
CA ASN A 18 -22.25 -8.59 0.17
C ASN A 18 -22.00 -7.55 -0.96
N ALA A 19 -21.80 -8.05 -2.20
CA ALA A 19 -21.57 -7.22 -3.38
C ALA A 19 -22.75 -6.30 -3.73
N GLU A 20 -23.98 -6.69 -3.36
CA GLU A 20 -25.17 -5.87 -3.56
C GLU A 20 -25.19 -4.69 -2.58
N ALA A 21 -24.97 -4.96 -1.28
CA ALA A 21 -24.88 -3.91 -0.26
C ALA A 21 -23.76 -2.92 -0.58
N LEU A 22 -22.57 -3.42 -0.93
CA LEU A 22 -21.45 -2.57 -1.34
C LEU A 22 -21.77 -1.78 -2.62
N GLY A 23 -22.42 -2.39 -3.61
CA GLY A 23 -22.82 -1.72 -4.85
C GLY A 23 -23.79 -0.56 -4.61
N ASN A 24 -24.82 -0.79 -3.81
CA ASN A 24 -25.79 0.23 -3.44
C ASN A 24 -25.14 1.36 -2.63
N TYR A 25 -24.26 0.99 -1.68
CA TYR A 25 -23.50 1.96 -0.91
C TYR A 25 -22.62 2.84 -1.81
N LEU A 26 -21.81 2.23 -2.69
CA LEU A 26 -20.90 2.97 -3.57
C LEU A 26 -21.64 3.83 -4.60
N GLN A 27 -22.82 3.41 -5.07
CA GLN A 27 -23.63 4.23 -5.97
C GLN A 27 -24.09 5.55 -5.33
N ALA A 28 -24.32 5.55 -4.01
CA ALA A 28 -24.68 6.75 -3.27
C ALA A 28 -23.48 7.68 -2.97
N HIS A 29 -22.25 7.14 -2.95
CA HIS A 29 -21.05 7.86 -2.49
C HIS A 29 -20.06 8.22 -3.60
N ILE A 30 -20.06 7.48 -4.73
CA ILE A 30 -19.14 7.70 -5.85
C ILE A 30 -19.95 8.16 -7.07
N ALA A 31 -19.77 9.43 -7.43
CA ALA A 31 -20.40 10.00 -8.62
C ALA A 31 -20.07 9.18 -9.88
N GLY A 32 -21.10 8.73 -10.59
CA GLY A 32 -20.97 7.95 -11.82
C GLY A 32 -20.83 6.44 -11.61
N PHE A 33 -20.71 5.94 -10.38
CA PHE A 33 -20.68 4.51 -10.10
C PHE A 33 -22.06 3.86 -10.34
N LYS A 34 -22.08 2.64 -10.89
CA LYS A 34 -23.31 1.92 -11.24
C LYS A 34 -23.32 0.48 -10.71
N ALA A 35 -24.32 0.14 -9.91
CA ALA A 35 -24.63 -1.22 -9.53
C ALA A 35 -25.32 -1.99 -10.69
N PRO A 36 -25.25 -3.34 -10.73
CA PRO A 36 -24.51 -4.22 -9.84
C PRO A 36 -22.99 -4.18 -10.09
N LEU A 37 -22.20 -4.34 -9.02
CA LEU A 37 -20.75 -4.44 -9.15
C LEU A 37 -20.31 -5.90 -9.31
N ALA A 38 -19.23 -6.09 -10.05
CA ALA A 38 -18.47 -7.32 -10.19
C ALA A 38 -17.19 -7.23 -9.38
N VAL A 39 -16.74 -8.34 -8.82
CA VAL A 39 -15.56 -8.33 -7.96
C VAL A 39 -14.58 -9.45 -8.24
N ARG A 40 -13.29 -9.12 -8.18
CA ARG A 40 -12.18 -10.07 -8.18
C ARG A 40 -11.16 -9.68 -7.12
N GLN A 41 -10.35 -10.65 -6.67
CA GLN A 41 -9.27 -10.41 -5.71
C GLN A 41 -7.93 -10.41 -6.41
N PHE A 42 -7.01 -9.51 -6.02
CA PHE A 42 -5.63 -9.61 -6.51
C PHE A 42 -4.91 -10.81 -5.88
N SER A 43 -4.14 -11.55 -6.69
CA SER A 43 -3.39 -12.71 -6.22
C SER A 43 -2.18 -12.35 -5.34
N PHE A 44 -1.73 -11.11 -5.41
CA PHE A 44 -0.55 -10.59 -4.72
C PHE A 44 -0.95 -9.51 -3.69
N GLY A 45 -0.14 -9.35 -2.63
CA GLY A 45 -0.42 -8.47 -1.49
C GLY A 45 -0.58 -9.29 -0.20
N GLN A 46 0.30 -9.05 0.78
CA GLN A 46 0.37 -9.86 2.01
C GLN A 46 -0.21 -9.13 3.24
N SER A 47 -0.31 -7.80 3.21
CA SER A 47 -0.67 -7.01 4.41
C SER A 47 -2.18 -6.77 4.55
N ASN A 48 -2.89 -6.54 3.44
CA ASN A 48 -4.33 -6.32 3.38
C ASN A 48 -4.89 -6.88 2.06
N PRO A 49 -5.98 -7.67 2.07
CA PRO A 49 -6.67 -8.07 0.84
C PRO A 49 -7.03 -6.85 -0.02
N THR A 50 -6.68 -6.92 -1.31
CA THR A 50 -6.95 -5.87 -2.30
C THR A 50 -7.81 -6.45 -3.40
N PHE A 51 -8.75 -5.64 -3.88
CA PHE A 51 -9.79 -6.12 -4.79
C PHE A 51 -9.98 -5.21 -5.98
N LEU A 52 -10.33 -5.83 -7.11
CA LEU A 52 -10.76 -5.15 -8.31
C LEU A 52 -12.28 -5.17 -8.34
N ILE A 53 -12.90 -4.00 -8.20
CA ILE A 53 -14.33 -3.82 -8.42
C ILE A 53 -14.56 -3.25 -9.84
N LYS A 54 -15.57 -3.77 -10.53
CA LYS A 54 -16.04 -3.23 -11.81
C LYS A 54 -17.51 -2.91 -11.70
N ASP A 55 -17.93 -1.78 -12.25
CA ASP A 55 -19.34 -1.41 -12.31
C ASP A 55 -20.10 -2.27 -13.34
N ALA A 56 -21.41 -2.07 -13.44
CA ALA A 56 -22.31 -2.86 -14.28
C ALA A 56 -21.96 -2.90 -15.78
N THR A 57 -21.00 -2.10 -16.26
CA THR A 57 -20.55 -2.12 -17.66
C THR A 57 -19.66 -3.32 -17.99
N GLN A 58 -19.12 -4.07 -17.01
CA GLN A 58 -18.30 -5.28 -17.25
C GLN A 58 -18.37 -6.31 -16.10
N LYS A 59 -19.08 -7.43 -16.29
CA LYS A 59 -19.26 -8.51 -15.27
C LYS A 59 -18.21 -9.63 -15.33
N PRO A 60 -17.73 -10.16 -14.18
CA PRO A 60 -18.10 -11.51 -13.69
C PRO A 60 -18.30 -11.60 -12.14
N PRO A 61 -18.79 -12.73 -11.58
CA PRO A 61 -19.33 -12.82 -10.20
C PRO A 61 -18.28 -13.12 -9.11
N GLY A 62 -18.52 -12.67 -7.88
CA GLY A 62 -17.75 -13.03 -6.66
C GLY A 62 -17.83 -11.97 -5.54
N GLN A 63 -17.63 -12.36 -4.27
CA GLN A 63 -17.85 -11.58 -3.02
C GLN A 63 -16.57 -11.57 -2.12
N LEU A 64 -16.24 -10.46 -1.40
CA LEU A 64 -14.96 -9.87 -0.83
C LEU A 64 -14.63 -9.74 0.71
N LEU A 65 -13.39 -9.48 1.18
CA LEU A 65 -13.01 -8.62 2.36
C LEU A 65 -11.51 -8.52 2.76
N SER A 66 -11.12 -7.41 3.43
CA SER A 66 -9.76 -7.03 3.89
C SER A 66 -9.70 -6.70 5.40
N SER A 67 -8.56 -6.85 6.09
CA SER A 67 -8.52 -7.00 7.56
C SER A 67 -7.54 -6.11 8.37
N THR A 68 -7.33 -4.83 8.03
CA THR A 68 -6.68 -3.88 8.96
C THR A 68 -7.20 -2.44 8.90
N ALA A 69 -7.99 -2.03 9.91
CA ALA A 69 -8.68 -0.74 10.01
C ALA A 69 -7.76 0.51 10.08
N HIS A 70 -6.70 0.51 10.90
CA HIS A 70 -5.90 1.74 11.10
C HIS A 70 -4.91 2.07 9.98
N ALA A 71 -4.66 1.13 9.06
CA ALA A 71 -3.75 1.34 7.93
C ALA A 71 -4.47 2.03 6.76
N VAL A 72 -5.72 1.66 6.48
CA VAL A 72 -6.46 2.09 5.29
C VAL A 72 -6.82 3.59 5.31
N GLU A 73 -7.19 4.13 6.47
CA GLU A 73 -7.46 5.57 6.63
C GLU A 73 -6.20 6.42 6.38
N ARG A 74 -5.04 5.93 6.85
CA ARG A 74 -3.75 6.60 6.68
C ARG A 74 -3.31 6.60 5.23
N GLU A 75 -3.46 5.48 4.54
CA GLU A 75 -3.20 5.38 3.11
C GLU A 75 -4.10 6.31 2.31
N TYR A 76 -5.41 6.26 2.53
CA TYR A 76 -6.38 7.16 1.88
C TYR A 76 -5.99 8.63 2.07
N ARG A 77 -5.71 9.05 3.31
CA ARG A 77 -5.36 10.44 3.62
C ARG A 77 -4.10 10.91 2.88
N VAL A 78 -3.09 10.05 2.75
CA VAL A 78 -1.87 10.40 2.02
C VAL A 78 -2.13 10.47 0.52
N LEU A 79 -2.84 9.48 -0.04
CA LEU A 79 -3.17 9.45 -1.46
C LEU A 79 -4.04 10.64 -1.87
N ASP A 80 -5.06 10.97 -1.08
CA ASP A 80 -5.92 12.13 -1.31
C ASP A 80 -5.12 13.42 -1.27
N ALA A 81 -4.35 13.66 -0.19
CA ALA A 81 -3.57 14.87 -0.04
C ALA A 81 -2.54 15.06 -1.18
N LEU A 82 -1.87 13.99 -1.60
CA LEU A 82 -0.94 14.03 -2.73
C LEU A 82 -1.67 14.28 -4.06
N GLY A 83 -2.77 13.57 -4.30
CA GLY A 83 -3.51 13.63 -5.57
C GLY A 83 -4.23 14.97 -5.79
N GLN A 84 -4.74 15.60 -4.73
CA GLN A 84 -5.47 16.88 -4.83
C GLN A 84 -4.54 18.09 -4.92
N HIS A 85 -3.36 18.02 -4.31
CA HIS A 85 -2.56 19.22 -4.06
C HIS A 85 -1.15 19.19 -4.68
N THR A 86 -0.78 18.10 -5.36
CA THR A 86 0.58 17.95 -5.90
C THR A 86 0.60 17.33 -7.30
N ALA A 87 1.78 17.31 -7.92
CA ALA A 87 2.03 16.60 -9.17
C ALA A 87 2.69 15.21 -8.96
N VAL A 88 2.67 14.68 -7.73
CA VAL A 88 3.14 13.32 -7.45
C VAL A 88 2.13 12.35 -8.07
N PRO A 89 2.56 11.44 -8.96
CA PRO A 89 1.65 10.48 -9.58
C PRO A 89 1.17 9.48 -8.51
N VAL A 90 -0.12 9.58 -8.17
CA VAL A 90 -0.83 8.67 -7.26
C VAL A 90 -2.19 8.31 -7.87
N PRO A 91 -2.74 7.11 -7.58
CA PRO A 91 -4.11 6.79 -8.00
C PRO A 91 -5.10 7.77 -7.38
N LYS A 92 -6.11 8.17 -8.14
CA LYS A 92 -7.22 8.95 -7.59
C LYS A 92 -7.96 8.11 -6.55
N VAL A 93 -8.11 8.62 -5.33
CA VAL A 93 -9.04 8.04 -4.35
C VAL A 93 -10.45 8.60 -4.58
N TYR A 94 -11.45 7.74 -4.42
CA TYR A 94 -12.85 8.09 -4.66
C TYR A 94 -13.65 8.22 -3.37
N HIS A 95 -13.45 7.31 -2.42
CA HIS A 95 -14.28 7.26 -1.21
C HIS A 95 -13.56 6.53 -0.08
N LEU A 96 -13.74 7.00 1.15
CA LEU A 96 -13.34 6.32 2.39
C LEU A 96 -14.62 5.98 3.17
N CYS A 97 -14.75 4.72 3.59
CA CYS A 97 -15.81 4.24 4.46
C CYS A 97 -15.19 3.74 5.76
N GLU A 98 -15.45 4.46 6.85
CA GLU A 98 -15.06 4.05 8.22
C GLU A 98 -16.14 3.18 8.89
N ASP A 99 -17.36 3.16 8.33
CA ASP A 99 -18.46 2.34 8.82
C ASP A 99 -18.23 0.86 8.50
N SER A 100 -17.78 0.13 9.51
CA SER A 100 -17.58 -1.31 9.44
C SER A 100 -18.89 -2.09 9.29
N ALA A 101 -20.08 -1.49 9.44
CA ALA A 101 -21.34 -2.18 9.19
C ALA A 101 -21.56 -2.49 7.70
N ILE A 102 -20.91 -1.74 6.79
CA ILE A 102 -21.14 -1.88 5.33
C ILE A 102 -20.55 -3.20 4.81
N ILE A 103 -19.30 -3.50 5.18
CA ILE A 103 -18.62 -4.73 4.76
C ILE A 103 -17.83 -5.39 5.91
N GLY A 104 -18.09 -5.11 7.18
CA GLY A 104 -17.36 -5.74 8.29
C GLY A 104 -15.99 -5.14 8.62
N THR A 105 -15.52 -4.14 7.87
CA THR A 105 -14.23 -3.47 8.07
C THR A 105 -14.21 -2.07 7.42
N PRO A 106 -13.38 -1.12 7.86
CA PRO A 106 -13.12 0.11 7.12
C PRO A 106 -12.42 -0.16 5.79
N PHE A 107 -12.73 0.62 4.76
CA PHE A 107 -12.15 0.48 3.42
C PHE A 107 -12.12 1.81 2.67
N TYR A 108 -11.28 1.90 1.64
CA TYR A 108 -11.37 2.97 0.66
C TYR A 108 -11.40 2.42 -0.77
N VAL A 109 -11.93 3.23 -1.69
CA VAL A 109 -11.98 2.95 -3.12
C VAL A 109 -11.06 3.91 -3.85
N MET A 110 -10.25 3.38 -4.77
CA MET A 110 -9.35 4.17 -5.60
C MET A 110 -9.36 3.70 -7.05
N GLU A 111 -8.73 4.50 -7.90
CA GLU A 111 -8.50 4.23 -9.32
C GLU A 111 -7.73 2.94 -9.53
N PHE A 112 -8.24 2.12 -10.45
CA PHE A 112 -7.46 1.04 -11.03
C PHE A 112 -6.55 1.62 -12.12
N VAL A 113 -5.25 1.74 -11.81
CA VAL A 113 -4.24 2.17 -12.77
C VAL A 113 -3.80 0.96 -13.60
N ASP A 114 -4.30 0.87 -14.83
CA ASP A 114 -3.84 -0.14 -15.78
C ASP A 114 -2.42 0.20 -16.24
N GLY A 115 -1.46 -0.64 -15.88
CA GLY A 115 -0.06 -0.33 -16.03
C GLY A 115 0.87 -1.52 -15.91
N ARG A 116 2.16 -1.27 -16.07
CA ARG A 116 3.22 -2.28 -15.99
C ARG A 116 3.90 -2.20 -14.63
N ILE A 117 3.96 -3.33 -13.92
CA ILE A 117 4.71 -3.47 -12.67
C ILE A 117 6.03 -4.17 -13.00
N PHE A 118 7.15 -3.46 -12.82
CA PHE A 118 8.48 -4.04 -12.95
C PHE A 118 8.97 -4.51 -11.60
N THR A 119 9.10 -5.83 -11.42
CA THR A 119 9.63 -6.43 -10.19
C THR A 119 11.14 -6.62 -10.24
N ASP A 120 11.71 -6.68 -11.45
CA ASP A 120 13.15 -6.76 -11.68
C ASP A 120 13.70 -5.38 -12.05
N ILE A 121 14.64 -4.90 -11.23
CA ILE A 121 15.32 -3.61 -11.38
C ILE A 121 16.20 -3.53 -12.64
N CYS A 122 16.50 -4.68 -13.27
CA CYS A 122 17.22 -4.76 -14.53
C CYS A 122 16.32 -4.54 -15.74
N PHE A 123 14.99 -4.47 -15.56
CA PHE A 123 14.00 -4.25 -16.61
C PHE A 123 14.19 -5.18 -17.82
N PRO A 124 14.11 -6.51 -17.62
CA PRO A 124 14.26 -7.47 -18.70
C PRO A 124 13.23 -7.20 -19.80
N GLY A 125 13.65 -7.32 -21.06
CA GLY A 125 12.80 -7.02 -22.23
C GLY A 125 12.74 -5.55 -22.63
N LEU A 126 13.28 -4.61 -21.84
CA LEU A 126 13.42 -3.20 -22.24
C LEU A 126 14.77 -2.92 -22.91
N SER A 127 14.78 -1.99 -23.87
CA SER A 127 15.99 -1.43 -24.47
C SER A 127 16.77 -0.59 -23.45
N PRO A 128 18.10 -0.41 -23.60
CA PRO A 128 18.88 0.45 -22.68
C PRO A 128 18.30 1.86 -22.52
N GLN A 129 17.76 2.44 -23.60
CA GLN A 129 17.12 3.75 -23.58
C GLN A 129 15.85 3.76 -22.71
N ASP A 130 14.99 2.74 -22.84
CA ASP A 130 13.76 2.64 -22.04
C ASP A 130 14.07 2.40 -20.56
N ARG A 131 15.10 1.61 -20.25
CA ARG A 131 15.56 1.42 -18.85
C ARG A 131 16.00 2.72 -18.21
N LEU A 132 16.75 3.53 -18.96
CA LEU A 132 17.15 4.86 -18.51
C LEU A 132 15.94 5.76 -18.27
N ALA A 133 14.95 5.74 -19.16
CA ALA A 133 13.71 6.50 -19.00
C ALA A 133 12.92 6.05 -17.76
N CYS A 134 12.80 4.74 -17.51
CA CYS A 134 12.15 4.20 -16.30
C CYS A 134 12.86 4.67 -15.02
N TRP A 135 14.19 4.57 -14.95
CA TRP A 135 14.95 5.03 -13.79
C TRP A 135 14.85 6.55 -13.59
N ARG A 136 14.92 7.33 -14.67
CA ARG A 136 14.74 8.78 -14.61
C ARG A 136 13.34 9.11 -14.06
N SER A 137 12.30 8.46 -14.56
CA SER A 137 10.92 8.65 -14.07
C SER A 137 10.77 8.29 -12.58
N ALA A 138 11.40 7.21 -12.12
CA ALA A 138 11.41 6.84 -10.70
C ALA A 138 12.08 7.91 -9.82
N ILE A 139 13.25 8.40 -10.24
CA ILE A 139 13.99 9.45 -9.52
C ILE A 139 13.21 10.78 -9.52
N GLU A 140 12.63 11.17 -10.66
CA GLU A 140 11.79 12.37 -10.77
C GLU A 140 10.57 12.28 -9.84
N THR A 141 9.94 11.11 -9.75
CA THR A 141 8.81 10.86 -8.85
C THR A 141 9.23 10.98 -7.38
N LEU A 142 10.36 10.37 -6.99
CA LEU A 142 10.90 10.50 -5.64
C LEU A 142 11.28 11.96 -5.31
N ALA A 143 11.86 12.68 -6.27
CA ALA A 143 12.20 14.08 -6.10
C ALA A 143 10.95 14.96 -5.93
N LYS A 144 9.88 14.70 -6.70
CA LYS A 144 8.58 15.38 -6.51
C LYS A 144 8.04 15.12 -5.12
N LEU A 145 8.02 13.86 -4.67
CA LEU A 145 7.53 13.47 -3.35
C LEU A 145 8.33 14.14 -2.22
N HIS A 146 9.65 14.14 -2.29
CA HIS A 146 10.51 14.76 -1.27
C HIS A 146 10.43 16.29 -1.23
N ARG A 147 9.93 16.93 -2.29
CA ARG A 147 9.72 18.39 -2.34
C ARG A 147 8.34 18.82 -1.82
N VAL A 148 7.44 17.89 -1.56
CA VAL A 148 6.10 18.21 -1.06
C VAL A 148 6.21 18.87 0.31
N ASP A 149 5.62 20.06 0.45
CA ASP A 149 5.33 20.63 1.77
C ASP A 149 4.14 19.88 2.37
N TYR A 150 4.46 18.82 3.11
CA TYR A 150 3.45 17.96 3.74
C TYR A 150 2.53 18.73 4.70
N LYS A 151 2.98 19.86 5.26
CA LYS A 151 2.13 20.68 6.14
C LYS A 151 1.10 21.44 5.34
N ALA A 152 1.51 22.02 4.20
CA ALA A 152 0.63 22.77 3.31
C ALA A 152 -0.50 21.89 2.72
N ILE A 153 -0.25 20.59 2.54
CA ILE A 153 -1.26 19.63 2.03
C ILE A 153 -2.03 18.90 3.16
N GLY A 154 -2.01 19.42 4.39
CA GLY A 154 -2.84 18.88 5.48
C GLY A 154 -2.30 17.63 6.17
N LEU A 155 -1.04 17.26 5.95
CA LEU A 155 -0.37 16.11 6.58
C LEU A 155 0.51 16.48 7.79
N ALA A 156 0.38 17.69 8.33
CA ALA A 156 1.18 18.15 9.48
C ALA A 156 1.09 17.21 10.70
N SER A 157 -0.07 16.59 10.93
CA SER A 157 -0.34 15.64 12.02
C SER A 157 -0.19 14.17 11.62
N TYR A 158 0.26 13.87 10.40
CA TYR A 158 0.31 12.49 9.89
C TYR A 158 1.35 11.61 10.59
N GLY A 159 2.44 12.21 11.07
CA GLY A 159 3.52 11.48 11.71
C GLY A 159 4.42 12.38 12.55
N ARG A 160 5.43 11.78 13.18
CA ARG A 160 6.40 12.50 14.02
C ARG A 160 7.51 13.14 13.18
N SER A 161 7.67 14.45 13.26
CA SER A 161 8.55 15.25 12.40
C SER A 161 10.04 15.24 12.77
N GLY A 162 10.41 15.15 14.05
CA GLY A 162 11.82 15.21 14.50
C GLY A 162 12.41 13.87 14.90
N GLY A 163 13.74 13.69 14.94
CA GLY A 163 14.37 12.48 15.50
C GLY A 163 14.14 11.18 14.71
N PHE A 164 13.99 11.27 13.38
CA PHE A 164 13.76 10.11 12.51
C PHE A 164 14.82 9.02 12.70
N TYR A 165 16.11 9.38 12.58
CA TYR A 165 17.20 8.41 12.69
C TYR A 165 17.24 7.72 14.06
N THR A 166 17.17 8.48 15.16
CA THR A 166 17.14 7.92 16.52
C THR A 166 16.01 6.91 16.69
N ARG A 167 14.81 7.23 16.22
CA ARG A 167 13.67 6.30 16.29
C ARG A 167 13.88 5.07 15.43
N GLN A 168 14.35 5.22 14.19
CA GLN A 168 14.56 4.09 13.31
C GLN A 168 15.66 3.15 13.83
N ILE A 169 16.74 3.70 14.38
CA ILE A 169 17.80 2.94 15.02
C ILE A 169 17.25 2.16 16.22
N ARG A 170 16.47 2.81 17.09
CA ARG A 170 15.82 2.13 18.22
C ARG A 170 14.87 1.01 17.75
N SER A 171 14.03 1.29 16.76
CA SER A 171 13.13 0.29 16.19
C SER A 171 13.89 -0.90 15.62
N LEU A 172 14.99 -0.66 14.89
CA LEU A 172 15.83 -1.72 14.34
C LEU A 172 16.45 -2.59 15.43
N GLN A 173 16.94 -1.96 16.51
CA GLN A 173 17.45 -2.69 17.69
C GLN A 173 16.35 -3.55 18.32
N THR A 174 15.16 -2.99 18.56
CA THR A 174 14.02 -3.74 19.11
C THR A 174 13.64 -4.94 18.22
N VAL A 175 13.55 -4.74 16.90
CA VAL A 175 13.23 -5.81 15.96
C VAL A 175 14.32 -6.89 15.95
N SER A 176 15.60 -6.50 15.94
CA SER A 176 16.70 -7.47 15.98
C SER A 176 16.70 -8.29 17.27
N THR A 177 16.46 -7.66 18.43
CA THR A 177 16.36 -8.38 19.71
C THR A 177 15.19 -9.35 19.70
N ALA A 178 14.02 -8.91 19.22
CA ALA A 178 12.84 -9.77 19.13
C ALA A 178 13.08 -10.96 18.19
N GLN A 179 13.68 -10.74 17.02
CA GLN A 179 13.99 -11.79 16.06
C GLN A 179 15.04 -12.78 16.59
N ALA A 180 16.06 -12.28 17.30
CA ALA A 180 17.10 -13.13 17.88
C ALA A 180 16.56 -14.14 18.91
N ALA A 181 15.43 -13.81 19.56
CA ALA A 181 14.76 -14.68 20.52
C ALA A 181 13.88 -15.77 19.86
N VAL A 182 13.67 -15.72 18.54
CA VAL A 182 12.88 -16.70 17.80
C VAL A 182 13.74 -17.89 17.36
N VAL A 183 13.14 -19.07 17.33
CA VAL A 183 13.72 -20.28 16.73
C VAL A 183 13.11 -20.52 15.35
N ASP A 184 13.94 -20.91 14.39
CA ASP A 184 13.48 -21.27 13.05
C ASP A 184 12.72 -22.61 13.04
N ALA A 185 12.18 -23.00 11.89
CA ALA A 185 11.43 -24.25 11.73
C ALA A 185 12.25 -25.53 12.03
N ARG A 186 13.58 -25.40 12.17
CA ARG A 186 14.52 -26.48 12.50
C ARG A 186 14.93 -26.46 13.98
N GLY A 187 14.36 -25.55 14.78
CA GLY A 187 14.68 -25.38 16.20
C GLY A 187 15.97 -24.61 16.45
N VAL A 188 16.55 -23.95 15.43
CA VAL A 188 17.79 -23.19 15.55
C VAL A 188 17.47 -21.73 15.84
N ALA A 189 18.12 -21.14 16.84
CA ALA A 189 17.98 -19.71 17.12
C ALA A 189 18.40 -18.88 15.90
N VAL A 190 17.57 -17.91 15.50
CA VAL A 190 17.84 -17.05 14.34
C VAL A 190 19.10 -16.19 14.57
N ARG A 191 19.41 -15.90 15.84
CA ARG A 191 20.48 -15.00 16.32
C ARG A 191 20.25 -13.53 15.92
N PRO A 192 20.95 -12.57 16.55
CA PRO A 192 20.87 -11.16 16.16
C PRO A 192 21.38 -10.93 14.73
N ILE A 193 21.02 -9.76 14.17
CA ILE A 193 21.60 -9.28 12.92
C ILE A 193 23.13 -9.19 13.10
N GLU A 194 23.86 -9.75 12.14
CA GLU A 194 25.31 -9.75 12.18
C GLU A 194 25.86 -8.32 12.26
N ARG A 195 26.81 -8.10 13.18
CA ARG A 195 27.44 -6.80 13.43
C ARG A 195 26.48 -5.66 13.79
N ILE A 196 25.30 -5.97 14.34
CA ILE A 196 24.36 -4.91 14.75
C ILE A 196 24.99 -3.97 15.79
N ASP A 197 25.77 -4.49 16.74
CA ASP A 197 26.41 -3.67 17.76
C ASP A 197 27.44 -2.69 17.18
N ASP A 198 28.24 -3.14 16.21
CA ASP A 198 29.19 -2.27 15.48
C ASP A 198 28.46 -1.14 14.75
N MET A 199 27.34 -1.48 14.09
CA MET A 199 26.52 -0.52 13.36
C MET A 199 25.85 0.48 14.31
N LEU A 200 25.32 0.03 15.44
CA LEU A 200 24.72 0.89 16.47
C LEU A 200 25.77 1.83 17.08
N ALA A 201 26.98 1.33 17.38
CA ALA A 201 28.09 2.14 17.86
C ALA A 201 28.50 3.21 16.84
N TRP A 202 28.58 2.83 15.56
CA TRP A 202 28.88 3.77 14.48
C TRP A 202 27.81 4.86 14.34
N PHE A 203 26.53 4.50 14.41
CA PHE A 203 25.44 5.47 14.36
C PHE A 203 25.44 6.42 15.57
N ALA A 204 25.68 5.90 16.78
CA ALA A 204 25.74 6.71 17.99
C ALA A 204 26.84 7.79 17.89
N LEU A 205 28.03 7.39 17.42
CA LEU A 205 29.15 8.30 17.19
C LEU A 205 28.85 9.33 16.08
N SER A 206 28.28 8.87 14.96
CA SER A 206 28.13 9.70 13.75
C SER A 206 26.94 10.67 13.82
N LEU A 207 25.91 10.35 14.59
CA LEU A 207 24.69 11.16 14.71
C LEU A 207 24.64 11.97 16.01
N GLN A 208 25.72 11.97 16.83
CA GLN A 208 25.78 12.62 18.14
C GLN A 208 24.58 12.24 19.04
N LEU A 209 24.14 10.99 18.94
CA LEU A 209 23.04 10.47 19.75
C LEU A 209 23.58 10.13 21.13
N THR A 210 23.62 11.11 22.03
CA THR A 210 23.80 10.89 23.48
C THR A 210 22.55 10.32 24.12
#